data_AF-E6QUA8-F1
#
_entry.id   AF-E6QUA8-F1
#
_cell.length_a   1.000
_cell.length_b   1.000
_cell.length_c   1.000
_cell.angle_alpha   90.00
_cell.angle_beta   90.00
_cell.angle_gamma   90.00
#
_symmetry.space_group_name_H-M   'P 1'
#
loop_
_entity.id
_entity.type
_entity.pdbx_description
1 polymer ?
#
loop_
_entity_poly.entity_id
_entity_poly.type
_entity_poly.pdbx_seq_one_letter_code
_entity_poly.pdbx_strand_id
1 'polypeptide(L)'
;MVPEMEGLSVGESKRKNFSGAQKAKVAFESIRGEKTVNQIAQEYGVHPTQVGIWKKALQEQAAGLFETKRGPKPVDESSSPERLYSEIGRLKMELDWLKKKSGISL
;
A
#
# COMPACT_ATOMS: atom_id res chain seq x y z
N MET A 1 20.79 -44.12 -22.16
CA MET A 1 20.45 -43.87 -20.74
C MET A 1 20.90 -42.45 -20.45
N VAL A 2 19.98 -41.49 -20.54
CA VAL A 2 20.25 -40.05 -20.39
C VAL A 2 19.53 -39.61 -19.11
N PRO A 3 20.22 -39.08 -18.09
CA PRO A 3 19.55 -38.68 -16.87
C PRO A 3 18.87 -37.32 -17.05
N GLU A 4 17.57 -37.32 -16.78
CA GLU A 4 16.65 -36.20 -16.71
C GLU A 4 17.07 -35.30 -15.53
N MET A 5 17.62 -34.13 -15.82
CA MET A 5 18.00 -33.13 -14.80
C MET A 5 16.78 -32.25 -14.52
N GLU A 6 16.00 -32.69 -13.53
CA GLU A 6 14.89 -31.98 -12.89
C GLU A 6 15.18 -30.49 -12.69
N GLY A 7 14.25 -29.65 -13.17
CA GLY A 7 14.35 -28.21 -13.10
C GLY A 7 14.45 -27.70 -11.67
N LEU A 8 15.44 -26.84 -11.41
CA LEU A 8 15.44 -26.01 -10.23
C LEU A 8 14.19 -25.11 -10.24
N SER A 9 13.17 -25.49 -9.48
CA SER A 9 12.11 -24.58 -9.08
C SER A 9 12.75 -23.48 -8.23
N VAL A 10 13.03 -22.34 -8.84
CA VAL A 10 13.34 -21.10 -8.12
C VAL A 10 12.13 -20.80 -7.25
N GLY A 11 12.26 -21.12 -5.96
CA GLY A 11 11.18 -21.04 -4.99
C GLY A 11 10.56 -19.65 -5.00
N GLU A 12 9.27 -19.58 -5.28
CA GLU A 12 8.45 -18.40 -5.10
C GLU A 12 8.55 -17.95 -3.65
N SER A 13 9.50 -17.06 -3.38
CA SER A 13 9.66 -16.42 -2.09
C SER A 13 8.45 -15.50 -1.90
N LYS A 14 7.40 -16.03 -1.29
CA LYS A 14 6.17 -15.31 -0.95
C LYS A 14 6.55 -14.01 -0.25
N ARG A 15 6.39 -12.88 -0.94
CA ARG A 15 6.75 -11.55 -0.42
C ARG A 15 6.03 -11.36 0.92
N LYS A 16 6.79 -11.29 2.00
CA LYS A 16 6.25 -10.94 3.33
C LYS A 16 5.80 -9.49 3.26
N ASN A 17 4.50 -9.26 3.43
CA ASN A 17 3.93 -7.93 3.50
C ASN A 17 3.98 -7.43 4.94
N PHE A 18 4.57 -6.25 5.14
CA PHE A 18 4.62 -5.56 6.43
C PHE A 18 3.67 -4.36 6.41
N SER A 19 2.84 -4.23 7.46
CA SER A 19 1.96 -3.08 7.64
C SER A 19 2.76 -1.80 7.88
N GLY A 20 2.15 -0.63 7.62
CA GLY A 20 2.78 0.66 7.89
C GLY A 20 3.19 0.82 9.35
N ALA A 21 2.36 0.34 10.29
CA ALA A 21 2.65 0.37 11.71
C ALA A 21 3.89 -0.48 12.08
N GLN A 22 4.02 -1.68 11.50
CA GLN A 22 5.19 -2.52 11.73
C GLN A 22 6.48 -1.87 11.22
N LYS A 23 6.43 -1.29 10.01
CA LYS A 23 7.58 -0.58 9.43
C LYS A 23 8.01 0.60 10.31
N ALA A 24 7.04 1.40 10.77
CA ALA A 24 7.28 2.54 11.65
C ALA A 24 7.91 2.10 13.00
N LYS A 25 7.41 1.02 13.61
CA LYS A 25 7.94 0.50 14.87
C LYS A 25 9.41 0.05 14.75
N VAL A 26 9.70 -0.73 13.71
CA VAL A 26 11.07 -1.19 13.41
C VAL A 26 12.01 -0.02 13.11
N ALA A 27 11.54 0.95 12.31
CA ALA A 27 12.31 2.16 12.03
C ALA A 27 12.60 2.96 13.30
N PHE A 28 11.61 3.17 14.17
CA PHE A 28 11.77 3.92 15.41
C PHE A 28 12.79 3.26 16.35
N GLU A 29 12.70 1.94 16.53
CA GLU A 29 13.63 1.19 17.37
C GLU A 29 15.07 1.25 16.84
N SER A 30 15.22 1.23 15.50
CA SER A 30 16.53 1.40 14.85
C SER A 30 17.11 2.83 14.96
N ILE A 31 16.26 3.84 15.18
CA ILE A 31 16.68 5.23 15.45
C ILE A 31 17.08 5.38 16.91
N ARG A 32 16.33 4.75 17.83
CA ARG A 32 16.59 4.77 19.28
C ARG A 32 17.97 4.19 19.62
N GLY A 33 18.44 3.21 18.84
CA GLY A 33 19.82 2.71 18.92
C GLY A 33 20.13 1.80 20.11
N GLU A 34 19.12 1.37 20.86
CA GLU A 34 19.27 0.44 22.00
C GLU A 34 19.60 -0.99 21.57
N LYS A 35 19.18 -1.37 20.35
CA LYS A 35 19.44 -2.67 19.74
C LYS A 35 20.16 -2.51 18.42
N THR A 36 21.01 -3.48 18.08
CA THR A 36 21.67 -3.49 16.78
C THR A 36 20.67 -3.82 15.66
N VAL A 37 20.99 -3.44 14.42
CA VAL A 37 20.15 -3.75 13.25
C VAL A 37 19.87 -5.26 13.14
N ASN A 38 20.86 -6.10 13.47
CA ASN A 38 20.72 -7.56 13.41
C ASN A 38 19.79 -8.10 14.50
N GLN A 39 19.82 -7.53 15.70
CA GLN A 39 18.89 -7.91 16.78
C GLN A 39 17.45 -7.53 16.43
N ILE A 40 17.25 -6.31 15.93
CA ILE A 40 15.93 -5.82 15.47
C ILE A 40 15.42 -6.69 14.31
N ALA A 41 16.28 -7.02 13.36
CA ALA A 41 15.96 -7.91 12.24
C ALA A 41 15.49 -9.29 12.74
N GLN A 42 16.17 -9.87 13.72
CA GLN A 42 15.77 -11.16 14.31
C GLN A 42 14.45 -11.07 15.08
N GLU A 43 14.28 -10.07 15.93
CA GLU A 43 13.10 -9.91 16.79
C GLU A 43 11.82 -9.70 15.98
N TYR A 44 11.89 -8.95 14.88
CA TYR A 44 10.75 -8.65 14.02
C TYR A 44 10.67 -9.55 12.79
N GLY A 45 11.59 -10.50 12.63
CA GLY A 45 11.64 -11.42 11.48
C GLY A 45 11.82 -10.71 10.14
N VAL A 46 12.57 -9.61 10.13
CA VAL A 46 12.81 -8.74 8.97
C VAL A 46 14.25 -8.84 8.53
N HIS A 47 14.54 -8.65 7.24
CA HIS A 47 15.92 -8.59 6.77
C HIS A 47 16.64 -7.32 7.27
N PRO A 48 17.91 -7.37 7.71
CA PRO A 48 18.68 -6.21 8.18
C PRO A 48 18.65 -5.00 7.21
N THR A 49 18.72 -5.26 5.91
CA THR A 49 18.60 -4.21 4.88
C THR A 49 17.26 -3.48 4.93
N GLN A 50 16.16 -4.18 5.21
CA GLN A 50 14.83 -3.55 5.30
C GLN A 50 14.73 -2.63 6.51
N VAL A 51 15.37 -2.99 7.63
CA VAL A 51 15.45 -2.12 8.82
C VAL A 51 16.12 -0.79 8.46
N GLY A 52 17.24 -0.83 7.73
CA GLY A 52 17.93 0.37 7.25
C GLY A 52 17.09 1.21 6.28
N ILE A 53 16.37 0.57 5.35
CA ILE A 53 15.47 1.25 4.42
C ILE A 53 14.36 1.97 5.17
N TRP A 54 13.72 1.31 6.15
CA TRP A 54 12.62 1.93 6.90
C TRP A 54 13.10 3.01 7.85
N LYS A 55 14.30 2.86 8.44
CA LYS A 55 14.96 3.91 9.21
C LYS A 55 15.08 5.20 8.38
N LYS A 56 15.66 5.08 7.20
CA LYS A 56 15.88 6.20 6.27
C LYS A 56 14.54 6.81 5.83
N ALA A 57 13.59 5.98 5.42
CA ALA A 57 12.26 6.42 5.01
C ALA A 57 11.53 7.22 6.11
N LEU A 58 11.63 6.77 7.37
CA LEU A 58 11.05 7.47 8.50
C LEU A 58 11.74 8.82 8.74
N GLN A 59 13.06 8.89 8.66
CA GLN A 59 13.80 10.15 8.82
C GLN A 59 13.47 11.18 7.73
N GLU A 60 13.35 10.74 6.47
CA GLU A 60 13.02 11.61 5.34
C GLU A 60 11.57 12.11 5.40
N GLN A 61 10.63 11.24 5.76
CA GLN A 61 9.19 11.58 5.79
C GLN A 61 8.76 12.23 7.11
N ALA A 62 9.58 12.17 8.16
CA ALA A 62 9.24 12.73 9.48
C ALA A 62 8.98 14.24 9.41
N ALA A 63 9.75 15.00 8.62
CA ALA A 63 9.55 16.44 8.48
C ALA A 63 8.14 16.77 7.93
N GLY A 64 7.67 16.00 6.96
CA GLY A 64 6.34 16.17 6.37
C GLY A 64 5.18 16.01 7.35
N LEU A 65 5.38 15.30 8.47
CA LEU A 65 4.38 15.19 9.55
C LEU A 65 4.18 16.52 10.30
N PHE A 66 5.23 17.35 10.36
CA PHE A 66 5.19 18.66 11.02
C PHE A 66 4.88 19.80 10.04
N GLU A 67 5.18 19.63 8.76
CA GLU A 67 4.83 20.59 7.69
C GLU A 67 3.38 20.46 7.22
N THR A 68 2.77 19.29 7.39
CA THR A 68 1.34 19.11 7.14
C THR A 68 0.57 20.05 8.06
N LYS A 69 -0.04 21.10 7.47
CA LYS A 69 -1.01 21.92 8.19
C LYS A 69 -2.10 20.99 8.72
N ARG A 70 -2.23 20.92 10.05
CA ARG A 70 -3.35 20.26 10.72
C ARG A 70 -4.62 21.01 10.31
N GLY A 71 -5.27 20.49 9.28
CA GLY A 71 -6.49 21.01 8.70
C GLY A 71 -7.19 19.88 7.95
N PRO A 72 -8.47 20.07 7.57
CA PRO A 72 -9.16 19.09 6.75
C PRO A 72 -8.29 18.75 5.54
N LYS A 73 -8.12 17.46 5.26
CA LYS A 73 -7.43 16.99 4.05
C LYS A 73 -7.94 17.81 2.87
N PRO A 74 -7.07 18.29 1.95
CA PRO A 74 -7.55 18.90 0.72
C PRO A 74 -8.54 17.91 0.11
N VAL A 75 -9.79 18.33 0.00
CA VAL A 75 -10.85 17.53 -0.60
C VAL A 75 -10.38 17.32 -2.02
N ASP A 76 -10.03 16.09 -2.38
CA ASP A 76 -9.77 15.76 -3.75
C ASP A 76 -11.07 16.07 -4.51
N GLU A 77 -11.07 17.12 -5.33
CA GLU A 77 -12.26 17.56 -6.07
C GLU A 77 -12.87 16.43 -6.89
N SER A 78 -12.04 15.46 -7.29
CA SER A 78 -12.48 14.27 -8.01
C SER A 78 -13.27 13.28 -7.15
N SER A 79 -13.11 13.34 -5.82
CA SER A 79 -13.83 12.57 -4.81
C SER A 79 -15.00 13.34 -4.17
N SER A 80 -15.34 14.52 -4.70
CA SER A 80 -16.47 15.29 -4.17
C SER A 80 -17.77 14.48 -4.29
N PRO A 81 -18.55 14.33 -3.20
CA PRO A 81 -19.78 13.54 -3.20
C PRO A 81 -20.77 14.06 -4.26
N GLU A 82 -20.87 15.37 -4.45
CA GLU A 82 -21.67 16.00 -5.51
C GLU A 82 -21.36 15.47 -6.92
N ARG A 83 -20.07 15.37 -7.27
CA ARG A 83 -19.63 14.89 -8.58
C ARG A 83 -19.92 13.41 -8.74
N LEU A 84 -19.63 12.61 -7.70
CA LEU A 84 -19.93 11.18 -7.70
C LEU A 84 -21.44 10.93 -7.83
N TYR A 85 -22.29 11.67 -7.13
CA TYR A 85 -23.75 11.55 -7.26
C TYR A 85 -24.25 11.97 -8.64
N SER A 86 -23.66 13.02 -9.22
CA SER A 86 -23.99 13.46 -10.59
C SER A 86 -23.62 12.41 -11.64
N GLU A 87 -22.44 11.82 -11.53
CA GLU A 87 -21.98 10.74 -12.43
C GLU A 87 -22.87 9.50 -12.29
N ILE A 88 -23.21 9.09 -11.06
CA ILE A 88 -24.15 7.99 -10.81
C ILE A 88 -25.51 8.27 -11.43
N GLY A 89 -26.04 9.50 -11.30
CA GLY A 89 -27.31 9.90 -11.91
C GLY A 89 -27.29 9.83 -13.44
N ARG A 90 -26.23 10.37 -14.06
CA ARG A 90 -26.01 10.29 -15.50
C ARG A 90 -25.93 8.84 -15.98
N LEU A 91 -25.10 8.02 -15.33
CA LEU A 91 -24.93 6.60 -15.68
C LEU A 91 -26.25 5.83 -15.54
N LYS A 92 -27.08 6.13 -14.52
CA LYS A 92 -28.42 5.55 -14.38
C LYS A 92 -29.34 5.91 -15.56
N MET A 93 -29.33 7.17 -16.00
CA MET A 93 -30.13 7.59 -17.16
C MET A 93 -29.63 6.94 -18.46
N GLU A 94 -28.32 6.87 -18.67
CA GLU A 94 -27.73 6.19 -19.82
C GLU A 94 -28.10 4.69 -19.84
N LEU A 95 -28.04 4.02 -18.68
CA LEU A 95 -28.47 2.63 -18.54
C LEU A 95 -29.98 2.45 -18.80
N ASP A 96 -30.83 3.33 -18.27
CA ASP A 96 -32.28 3.28 -18.50
C ASP A 96 -32.62 3.49 -19.99
N TRP A 97 -31.96 4.47 -20.62
CA TRP A 97 -32.10 4.72 -22.05
C TRP A 97 -31.65 3.52 -22.90
N LEU A 98 -30.51 2.91 -22.55
CA LEU A 98 -30.02 1.71 -23.22
C LEU A 98 -30.97 0.53 -23.03
N LYS A 99 -31.49 0.30 -21.82
CA LYS A 99 -32.49 -0.75 -21.53
C LYS A 99 -33.76 -0.56 -22.36
N LYS A 100 -34.27 0.67 -22.43
CA LYS A 100 -35.44 1.03 -23.24
C LYS A 100 -35.21 0.80 -24.73
N LYS A 101 -34.03 1.18 -25.25
CA LYS A 101 -33.67 1.03 -26.67
C LYS A 101 -33.40 -0.41 -27.08
N SER A 102 -32.81 -1.20 -26.18
CA SER A 102 -32.47 -2.59 -26.43
C SER A 102 -33.64 -3.56 -26.23
N GLY A 103 -34.79 -3.09 -25.72
CA GLY A 103 -35.95 -3.93 -25.45
C GLY A 103 -35.75 -4.92 -24.31
N ILE A 104 -34.70 -4.75 -23.50
CA ILE A 104 -34.32 -5.64 -22.37
C ILE A 104 -35.10 -5.26 -21.11
N SER A 105 -36.30 -4.67 -21.25
CA SER A 105 -37.17 -4.41 -20.11
C SER A 105 -37.84 -5.72 -19.72
N LEU A 106 -37.31 -6.40 -18.71
CA LEU A 106 -38.04 -7.38 -17.90
C LEU A 106 -39.00 -6.66 -16.96
#